data_AF-A0A838IKT3-F1
#
_entry.id   AF-A0A838IKT3-F1
#
_cell.length_a   1.000
_cell.length_b   1.000
_cell.length_c   1.000
_cell.angle_alpha   90.00
_cell.angle_beta   90.00
_cell.angle_gamma   90.00
#
_symmetry.space_group_name_H-M   'P 1'
#
loop_
_entity.id
_entity.type
_entity.pdbx_description
1 polymer ?
#
loop_
_entity_poly.entity_id
_entity_poly.type
_entity_poly.pdbx_seq_one_letter_code
_entity_poly.pdbx_strand_id
1 'polypeptide(L)'
;MSNEESNESGLVQRLSPKLSGKQRSHLRGLAHALKPIVLVGHKGVTEALIENLDAALLAHELVKVKVHEGDDIEEVATRLAKDSSAQLAQMIGHVLVYYRAHPKQPKIELPKK
;
A
#
# COMPACT_ATOMS: atom_id res chain seq x y z
N MET A 1 5.41 7.95 -23.15
CA MET A 1 5.50 7.25 -21.86
C MET A 1 4.57 7.93 -20.84
N SER A 2 3.31 8.23 -21.21
CA SER A 2 2.53 9.26 -20.51
C SER A 2 1.13 8.80 -20.04
N ASN A 3 0.75 7.53 -20.29
CA ASN A 3 -0.59 7.04 -19.98
C ASN A 3 -0.66 6.22 -18.68
N GLU A 4 0.44 5.61 -18.22
CA GLU A 4 0.44 4.76 -17.01
C GLU A 4 0.40 5.56 -15.70
N GLU A 5 1.19 6.63 -15.57
CA GLU A 5 1.21 7.49 -14.37
C GLU A 5 -0.17 8.13 -14.06
N SER A 6 -0.97 8.37 -15.10
CA SER A 6 -2.31 8.95 -14.99
C SER A 6 -3.33 7.96 -14.43
N ASN A 7 -3.17 6.65 -14.70
CA ASN A 7 -4.08 5.62 -14.21
C ASN A 7 -3.73 5.19 -12.77
N GLU A 8 -2.44 5.00 -12.46
CA GLU A 8 -1.96 4.66 -11.11
C GLU A 8 -2.37 5.73 -10.08
N SER A 9 -2.27 7.01 -10.47
CA SER A 9 -2.71 8.14 -9.64
C SER A 9 -4.21 8.12 -9.37
N GLY A 10 -5.03 7.59 -10.29
CA GLY A 10 -6.46 7.42 -10.13
C GLY A 10 -6.80 6.30 -9.14
N LEU A 11 -6.15 5.14 -9.24
CA LEU A 11 -6.36 4.01 -8.33
C LEU A 11 -5.94 4.35 -6.89
N VAL A 12 -4.77 4.96 -6.71
CA VAL A 12 -4.28 5.43 -5.41
C VAL A 12 -5.28 6.37 -4.74
N GLN A 13 -5.89 7.28 -5.50
CA GLN A 13 -6.91 8.17 -4.95
C GLN A 13 -8.19 7.42 -4.53
N ARG A 14 -8.66 6.47 -5.35
CA ARG A 14 -9.84 5.65 -5.05
C ARG A 14 -9.65 4.77 -3.81
N LEU A 15 -8.47 4.20 -3.63
CA LEU A 15 -8.15 3.31 -2.50
C LEU A 15 -7.68 4.07 -1.24
N SER A 16 -7.46 5.39 -1.34
CA SER A 16 -7.02 6.22 -0.22
C SER A 16 -7.80 7.53 -0.06
N PRO A 17 -9.14 7.50 0.01
CA PRO A 17 -9.97 8.70 0.03
C PRO A 17 -9.71 9.57 1.29
N LYS A 18 -9.21 8.97 2.38
CA LYS A 18 -8.94 9.67 3.64
C LYS A 18 -7.56 10.37 3.67
N LEU A 19 -6.63 10.00 2.80
CA LEU A 19 -5.30 10.62 2.73
C LEU A 19 -5.34 11.86 1.82
N SER A 20 -4.74 12.96 2.27
CA SER A 20 -4.48 14.11 1.39
C SER A 20 -3.29 13.86 0.46
N GLY A 21 -3.14 14.68 -0.57
CA GLY A 21 -1.94 14.65 -1.43
C GLY A 21 -0.64 14.83 -0.64
N LYS A 22 -0.62 15.74 0.35
CA LYS A 22 0.53 15.95 1.25
C LYS A 22 0.84 14.71 2.08
N GLN A 23 -0.19 14.08 2.66
CA GLN A 23 -0.04 12.86 3.46
C GLN A 23 0.48 11.69 2.61
N ARG A 24 -0.07 11.48 1.41
CA ARG A 24 0.47 10.51 0.46
C ARG A 24 1.93 10.81 0.14
N SER A 25 2.27 12.06 -0.18
CA SER A 25 3.65 12.42 -0.48
C SER A 25 4.61 12.16 0.69
N HIS A 26 4.18 12.43 1.92
CA HIS A 26 4.95 12.14 3.12
C HIS A 26 5.18 10.62 3.28
N LEU A 27 4.12 9.81 3.17
CA LEU A 27 4.20 8.35 3.25
C LEU A 27 5.09 7.76 2.15
N ARG A 28 5.03 8.31 0.92
CA ARG A 28 5.94 7.93 -0.17
C ARG A 28 7.41 8.19 0.18
N GLY A 29 7.69 9.35 0.77
CA GLY A 29 9.03 9.71 1.24
C GLY A 29 9.55 8.73 2.29
N LEU A 30 8.74 8.41 3.31
CA LEU A 30 9.09 7.41 4.32
C LEU A 30 9.29 6.01 3.70
N ALA A 31 8.41 5.62 2.78
CA ALA A 31 8.46 4.32 2.14
C ALA A 31 9.72 4.15 1.28
N HIS A 32 10.27 5.20 0.69
CA HIS A 32 11.42 5.11 -0.23
C HIS A 32 12.57 4.26 0.33
N ALA A 33 12.93 4.47 1.60
CA ALA A 33 14.01 3.74 2.28
C ALA A 33 13.65 2.32 2.71
N LEU A 34 12.37 1.94 2.70
CA LEU A 34 11.90 0.62 3.13
C LEU A 34 12.13 -0.43 2.04
N LYS A 35 12.42 -1.66 2.46
CA LYS A 35 12.37 -2.84 1.59
C LYS A 35 10.98 -3.47 1.66
N PRO A 36 10.49 -4.12 0.59
CA PRO A 36 9.31 -4.96 0.67
C PRO A 36 9.51 -6.07 1.70
N ILE A 37 8.56 -6.21 2.61
CA ILE A 37 8.56 -7.25 3.64
C ILE A 37 7.43 -8.26 3.45
N VAL A 38 6.47 -7.94 2.58
CA VAL A 38 5.39 -8.84 2.16
C VAL A 38 5.54 -9.10 0.66
N LEU A 39 5.40 -10.36 0.24
CA LEU A 39 5.48 -10.77 -1.16
C LEU A 39 4.22 -11.53 -1.55
N VAL A 40 3.60 -11.13 -2.67
CA VAL A 40 2.54 -11.89 -3.33
C VAL A 40 3.21 -12.97 -4.16
N GLY A 41 2.99 -14.23 -3.80
CA GLY A 41 3.48 -15.38 -4.57
C GLY A 41 2.54 -15.75 -5.71
N HIS A 42 2.88 -16.79 -6.48
CA HIS A 42 2.11 -17.24 -7.65
C HIS A 42 0.65 -17.67 -7.38
N LYS A 43 0.26 -17.86 -6.11
CA LYS A 43 -1.13 -18.14 -5.71
C LYS A 43 -1.96 -16.86 -5.55
N GLY A 44 -1.38 -15.69 -5.84
CA GLY A 44 -2.01 -14.39 -5.69
C GLY A 44 -2.33 -14.06 -4.24
N VAL A 45 -3.41 -13.30 -4.06
CA VAL A 45 -3.90 -12.90 -2.73
C VAL A 45 -4.60 -14.08 -2.05
N THR A 46 -4.03 -14.54 -0.94
CA THR A 46 -4.54 -15.64 -0.12
C THR A 46 -4.84 -15.15 1.30
N GLU A 47 -5.63 -15.89 2.06
CA GLU A 47 -5.94 -15.53 3.45
C GLU A 47 -4.67 -15.36 4.31
N ALA A 48 -3.73 -16.32 4.20
CA ALA A 48 -2.45 -16.25 4.90
C ALA A 48 -1.62 -15.00 4.51
N LEU A 49 -1.77 -14.52 3.27
CA LEU A 49 -1.13 -13.27 2.85
C LEU A 49 -1.81 -12.06 3.49
N ILE A 50 -3.13 -12.05 3.59
CA ILE A 50 -3.88 -10.99 4.27
C ILE A 50 -3.49 -10.92 5.75
N GLU A 51 -3.47 -12.07 6.44
CA GLU A 51 -3.03 -12.15 7.85
C GLU A 51 -1.60 -11.63 8.04
N ASN A 52 -0.69 -11.99 7.14
CA ASN A 52 0.69 -11.50 7.16
C ASN A 52 0.77 -9.98 6.93
N LEU A 53 0.04 -9.46 5.93
CA LEU A 53 -0.04 -8.02 5.68
C LEU A 53 -0.63 -7.29 6.89
N ASP A 54 -1.65 -7.86 7.52
CA ASP A 54 -2.29 -7.29 8.70
C ASP A 54 -1.33 -7.17 9.89
N ALA A 55 -0.58 -8.24 10.17
CA ALA A 55 0.44 -8.24 11.21
C ALA A 55 1.56 -7.23 10.91
N ALA A 56 2.02 -7.16 9.65
CA ALA A 56 3.03 -6.21 9.21
C ALA A 56 2.55 -4.76 9.37
N LEU A 57 1.30 -4.47 8.97
CA LEU A 57 0.69 -3.14 9.13
C LEU A 57 0.52 -2.78 10.60
N LEU A 58 0.17 -3.74 11.46
CA LEU A 58 0.08 -3.49 12.90
C LEU A 58 1.45 -3.14 13.49
N ALA A 59 2.51 -3.84 13.09
CA ALA A 59 3.86 -3.60 13.63
C ALA A 59 4.50 -2.29 13.13
N HIS A 60 4.31 -1.99 11.83
CA HIS A 60 5.10 -0.98 11.11
C HIS A 60 4.28 0.21 10.59
N GLU A 61 2.95 0.09 10.53
CA GLU A 61 1.99 1.03 9.94
C GLU A 61 2.15 1.31 8.44
N LEU A 62 3.37 1.26 7.91
CA LEU A 62 3.74 1.48 6.53
C LEU A 62 4.49 0.26 5.98
N VAL A 63 3.90 -0.41 5.00
CA VAL A 63 4.39 -1.68 4.48
C VAL A 63 4.53 -1.62 2.96
N LYS A 64 5.67 -2.08 2.46
CA LYS A 64 5.87 -2.37 1.05
C LYS A 64 5.52 -3.83 0.75
N VAL A 65 4.64 -4.03 -0.22
CA VAL A 65 4.25 -5.34 -0.75
C VAL A 65 4.80 -5.46 -2.16
N LYS A 66 5.58 -6.51 -2.44
CA LYS A 66 6.03 -6.83 -3.80
C LYS A 66 5.04 -7.80 -4.44
N VAL A 67 4.57 -7.48 -5.63
CA VAL A 67 3.65 -8.29 -6.43
C VAL A 67 4.45 -9.09 -7.46
N HIS A 68 3.96 -10.28 -7.82
CA HIS A 68 4.57 -11.03 -8.91
C HIS A 68 4.31 -10.32 -10.25
N GLU A 69 5.26 -10.39 -11.19
CA GLU A 69 5.18 -9.63 -12.46
C GLU A 69 4.05 -10.12 -13.38
N GLY A 70 3.62 -11.38 -13.23
CA GLY A 70 2.51 -11.96 -13.99
C GLY A 70 1.11 -11.70 -13.43
N ASP A 71 0.99 -11.07 -12.26
CA ASP A 71 -0.32 -10.78 -11.65
C ASP A 71 -0.83 -9.39 -12.07
N ASP A 72 -2.15 -9.23 -12.16
CA ASP A 72 -2.78 -7.90 -12.30
C ASP A 72 -2.59 -7.12 -11.00
N ILE A 73 -1.67 -6.15 -11.04
CA ILE A 73 -1.31 -5.35 -9.88
C ILE A 73 -2.47 -4.48 -9.38
N GLU A 74 -3.37 -4.02 -10.25
CA GLU A 74 -4.50 -3.19 -9.84
C GLU A 74 -5.55 -4.02 -9.08
N GLU A 75 -5.81 -5.24 -9.56
CA GLU A 75 -6.68 -6.20 -8.88
C GLU A 75 -6.10 -6.58 -7.51
N VAL A 76 -4.82 -6.97 -7.47
CA VAL A 76 -4.10 -7.27 -6.23
C VAL A 76 -4.15 -6.08 -5.29
N ALA A 77 -3.90 -4.86 -5.80
CA ALA A 77 -3.88 -3.68 -4.97
C ALA A 77 -5.23 -3.37 -4.34
N THR A 78 -6.31 -3.54 -5.12
CA THR A 78 -7.68 -3.34 -4.67
C THR A 78 -8.06 -4.36 -3.60
N ARG A 79 -7.72 -5.64 -3.82
CA ARG A 79 -8.06 -6.71 -2.89
C ARG A 79 -7.29 -6.59 -1.57
N LEU A 80 -5.98 -6.35 -1.63
CA LEU A 80 -5.18 -6.12 -0.43
C LEU A 80 -5.66 -4.90 0.36
N ALA A 81 -5.96 -3.77 -0.30
CA ALA A 81 -6.47 -2.57 0.37
C ALA A 81 -7.79 -2.84 1.12
N LYS A 82 -8.72 -3.54 0.45
CA LYS A 82 -10.03 -3.88 1.00
C LYS A 82 -9.92 -4.84 2.17
N ASP A 83 -9.24 -5.97 1.98
CA ASP A 83 -9.24 -7.08 2.93
C ASP A 83 -8.39 -6.74 4.17
N SER A 84 -7.33 -5.93 4.01
CA SER A 84 -6.53 -5.42 5.14
C SER A 84 -6.98 -4.04 5.66
N SER A 85 -8.08 -3.47 5.17
CA SER A 85 -8.53 -2.11 5.56
C SER A 85 -7.43 -1.05 5.52
N ALA A 86 -6.51 -1.17 4.55
CA ALA A 86 -5.32 -0.34 4.42
C ALA A 86 -5.47 0.66 3.28
N GLN A 87 -4.77 1.78 3.38
CA GLN A 87 -4.77 2.83 2.37
C GLN A 87 -3.57 2.67 1.45
N LEU A 88 -3.78 2.61 0.13
CA LEU A 88 -2.71 2.59 -0.85
C LEU A 88 -2.07 3.99 -0.98
N ALA A 89 -0.85 4.16 -0.46
CA ALA A 89 -0.12 5.42 -0.55
C ALA A 89 0.58 5.60 -1.91
N GLN A 90 0.99 4.48 -2.53
CA GLN A 90 1.72 4.47 -3.79
C GLN A 90 1.66 3.12 -4.49
N MET A 91 1.74 3.16 -5.83
CA MET A 91 2.09 2.05 -6.70
C MET A 91 3.36 2.45 -7.47
N ILE A 92 4.37 1.58 -7.53
CA ILE A 92 5.62 1.79 -8.29
C ILE A 92 6.03 0.47 -8.93
N GLY A 93 5.83 0.32 -10.24
CA GLY A 93 6.05 -0.96 -10.90
C GLY A 93 5.28 -2.06 -10.15
N HIS A 94 5.93 -3.19 -9.81
CA HIS A 94 5.33 -4.27 -9.02
C HIS A 94 5.45 -4.11 -7.49
N VAL A 95 5.51 -2.88 -6.98
CA VAL A 95 5.56 -2.62 -5.53
C VAL A 95 4.43 -1.70 -5.10
N LEU A 96 3.68 -2.13 -4.10
CA LEU A 96 2.59 -1.41 -3.47
C LEU A 96 3.02 -0.89 -2.09
N VAL A 97 2.64 0.33 -1.77
CA VAL A 97 2.90 0.94 -0.46
C VAL A 97 1.57 1.11 0.26
N TYR A 98 1.38 0.36 1.34
CA TYR A 98 0.19 0.43 2.18
C TYR A 98 0.45 1.13 3.49
N TYR A 99 -0.53 1.91 3.93
CA TYR A 99 -0.55 2.56 5.21
C TYR A 99 -1.82 2.23 6.00
N ARG A 100 -1.65 1.89 7.29
CA ARG A 100 -2.73 1.78 8.26
C ARG A 100 -2.20 2.19 9.64
N ALA A 101 -2.76 3.24 10.22
CA ALA A 101 -2.39 3.68 11.55
C ALA A 101 -2.66 2.59 12.60
N HIS A 102 -1.77 2.46 13.58
CA HIS A 102 -1.97 1.56 14.70
C HIS A 102 -3.15 2.06 15.55
N PRO A 103 -4.13 1.19 15.88
CA PRO A 103 -5.38 1.62 16.49
C PRO A 103 -5.23 2.21 17.90
N LYS A 104 -4.14 1.91 18.61
CA LYS A 104 -3.91 2.37 19.99
C LYS A 104 -2.71 3.30 20.17
N GLN A 105 -1.75 3.26 19.26
CA GLN A 105 -0.40 3.81 19.46
C GLN A 105 0.22 4.16 18.10
N PRO A 106 -0.33 5.16 17.39
CA PRO A 106 0.16 5.52 16.08
C PRO A 106 1.58 6.09 16.18
N LYS A 107 2.50 5.64 15.31
CA LYS A 107 3.92 6.04 15.32
C LYS A 107 4.24 7.02 14.19
N ILE A 108 3.56 6.89 13.05
CA ILE A 108 3.71 7.78 11.90
C ILE A 108 2.79 8.98 12.07
N GLU A 109 3.40 10.15 12.30
CA GLU A 109 2.68 11.42 12.34
C GLU A 109 2.41 11.93 10.92
N LEU A 110 1.15 11.90 10.51
CA LEU A 110 0.76 12.46 9.21
C LEU A 110 0.74 14.00 9.25
N PRO A 111 1.26 14.68 8.22
CA PRO A 111 1.17 16.13 8.13
C PRO A 111 -0.30 16.58 8.09
N LYS A 112 -0.57 17.74 8.70
CA LYS A 112 -1.89 18.39 8.63
C LYS A 112 -2.20 18.74 7.17
N LYS A 113 -3.48 18.59 6.79
CA LYS A 113 -3.97 18.85 5.42
C LYS A 113 -3.65 20.28 4.99
#